data_AF-A0A3L6DBX3-F1
#
_entry.id   AF-A0A3L6DBX3-F1
#
_cell.length_a   1.000
_cell.length_b   1.000
_cell.length_c   1.000
_cell.angle_alpha   90.00
_cell.angle_beta   90.00
_cell.angle_gamma   90.00
#
_symmetry.space_group_name_H-M   'P 1'
#
loop_
_entity.id
_entity.type
_entity.pdbx_description
1 polymer ?
#
loop_
_entity_poly.entity_id
_entity_poly.type
_entity_poly.pdbx_seq_one_letter_code
_entity_poly.pdbx_strand_id
1 'polypeptide(L)'
;MASPSPSPQPTAAGVPKHCFRRGADGYLYCEGVRVEDAMAAAERSPFYLYSKLQILRNFAAYRDALQGLRSIVGYAVKANNNLPVLRVLRPSFT
;
A
#
# COMPACT_ATOMS: atom_id res chain seq x y z
N MET A 1 -34.14 -12.63 16.93
CA MET A 1 -33.82 -11.63 15.88
C MET A 1 -32.42 -11.94 15.38
N ALA A 2 -32.30 -12.53 14.19
CA ALA A 2 -31.00 -12.88 13.61
C ALA A 2 -30.34 -11.61 13.05
N SER A 3 -29.11 -11.31 13.47
CA SER A 3 -28.31 -10.25 12.88
C SER A 3 -28.15 -10.48 11.37
N PRO A 4 -28.27 -9.44 10.53
CA PRO A 4 -28.03 -9.61 9.11
C PRO A 4 -26.57 -10.01 8.88
N SER A 5 -26.37 -11.04 8.06
CA SER A 5 -25.05 -11.47 7.60
C SER A 5 -24.33 -10.31 6.91
N PRO A 6 -23.01 -10.14 7.09
CA PRO A 6 -22.26 -9.13 6.36
C PRO A 6 -22.35 -9.40 4.86
N SER A 7 -22.69 -8.37 4.09
CA SER A 7 -22.73 -8.42 2.62
C SER A 7 -21.41 -8.97 2.07
N PRO A 8 -21.43 -9.74 0.96
CA PRO A 8 -20.21 -10.24 0.35
C PRO A 8 -19.31 -9.05 0.00
N GLN A 9 -18.11 -9.01 0.61
CA GLN A 9 -17.12 -8.02 0.23
C GLN A 9 -16.78 -8.23 -1.25
N PRO A 10 -16.62 -7.15 -2.05
CA PRO A 10 -16.12 -7.27 -3.41
C PRO A 10 -14.78 -7.99 -3.33
N THR A 11 -14.74 -9.25 -3.76
CA THR A 11 -13.49 -9.97 -3.95
C THR A 11 -12.69 -9.14 -4.92
N ALA A 12 -11.56 -8.58 -4.49
CA ALA A 12 -10.61 -7.83 -5.30
C ALA A 12 -9.93 -8.77 -6.32
N ALA A 13 -10.74 -9.35 -7.20
CA ALA A 13 -10.35 -10.24 -8.27
C ALA A 13 -9.80 -9.36 -9.40
N GLY A 14 -8.47 -9.19 -9.42
CA GLY A 14 -7.75 -8.57 -10.54
C GLY A 14 -6.58 -7.66 -10.16
N VAL A 15 -6.39 -7.32 -8.89
CA VAL A 15 -5.31 -6.40 -8.48
C VAL A 15 -4.02 -7.17 -8.18
N PRO A 16 -2.86 -6.79 -8.74
CA PRO A 16 -1.59 -7.43 -8.41
C PRO A 16 -1.36 -7.38 -6.90
N LYS A 17 -1.32 -8.55 -6.25
CA LYS A 17 -1.16 -8.66 -4.78
C LYS A 17 0.16 -8.06 -4.28
N HIS A 18 1.16 -7.96 -5.17
CA HIS A 18 2.52 -7.57 -4.83
C HIS A 18 3.00 -6.43 -5.74
N CYS A 19 3.50 -5.36 -5.11
CA CYS A 19 4.18 -4.25 -5.77
C CYS A 19 5.61 -4.59 -6.21
N PHE A 20 6.20 -5.62 -5.61
CA PHE A 20 7.45 -6.23 -6.05
C PHE A 20 7.16 -7.42 -6.95
N ARG A 21 7.78 -7.43 -8.14
CA ARG A 21 7.61 -8.51 -9.12
C ARG A 21 8.94 -8.86 -9.77
N ARG A 22 9.14 -10.15 -10.03
CA ARG A 22 10.27 -10.62 -10.81
C ARG A 22 9.94 -10.50 -12.30
N GLY A 23 10.82 -9.84 -13.06
CA GLY A 23 10.72 -9.74 -14.51
C GLY A 23 11.16 -11.04 -15.20
N ALA A 24 10.83 -11.17 -16.49
CA ALA A 24 11.23 -12.32 -17.30
C ALA A 24 12.75 -12.39 -17.52
N ASP A 25 13.42 -11.25 -17.45
CA ASP A 25 14.87 -11.05 -17.41
C ASP A 25 15.52 -11.51 -16.10
N GLY A 26 14.71 -11.90 -15.10
CA GLY A 26 15.18 -12.46 -13.84
C GLY A 26 15.38 -11.45 -12.71
N TYR A 27 15.32 -10.14 -13.01
CA TYR A 27 15.51 -9.06 -12.04
C TYR A 27 14.25 -8.79 -11.20
N LEU A 28 14.42 -8.20 -10.01
CA LEU A 28 13.33 -7.77 -9.15
C LEU A 28 12.97 -6.31 -9.43
N TYR A 29 11.68 -6.03 -9.60
CA TYR A 29 11.16 -4.71 -9.90
C TYR A 29 10.19 -4.23 -8.83
N CYS A 30 10.22 -2.93 -8.51
CA CYS A 30 9.22 -2.21 -7.72
C CYS A 30 8.70 -1.04 -8.53
N GLU A 31 7.40 -1.00 -8.82
CA GLU A 31 6.78 0.06 -9.65
C GLU A 31 7.47 0.30 -11.02
N GLY A 32 8.10 -0.73 -11.58
CA GLY A 32 8.84 -0.64 -12.86
C GLY A 32 10.31 -0.22 -12.72
N VAL A 33 10.78 0.07 -11.52
CA VAL A 33 12.20 0.35 -11.22
C VAL A 33 12.88 -0.96 -10.78
N ARG A 34 14.04 -1.29 -11.36
CA ARG A 34 14.84 -2.44 -10.89
C ARG A 34 15.33 -2.14 -9.48
N VAL A 35 15.18 -3.11 -8.58
CA VAL A 35 15.61 -2.96 -7.19
C VAL A 35 17.12 -2.73 -7.11
N GLU A 36 17.91 -3.31 -8.01
CA GLU A 36 19.35 -3.05 -8.12
C GLU A 36 19.68 -1.60 -8.50
N ASP A 37 18.92 -0.97 -9.40
CA ASP A 37 19.12 0.44 -9.74
C ASP A 37 18.81 1.34 -8.53
N ALA A 38 17.75 1.00 -7.78
CA ALA A 38 17.40 1.70 -6.54
C ALA A 38 18.46 1.48 -5.43
N MET A 39 19.07 0.29 -5.37
CA MET A 39 20.19 -0.02 -4.49
C MET A 39 21.42 0.81 -4.84
N ALA A 40 21.77 0.90 -6.12
CA ALA A 40 22.91 1.68 -6.59
C ALA A 40 22.72 3.19 -6.33
N ALA A 41 21.47 3.68 -6.45
CA ALA A 41 21.12 5.05 -6.09
C ALA A 41 21.11 5.30 -4.57
N ALA A 42 20.99 4.25 -3.75
CA ALA A 42 21.08 4.38 -2.30
C ALA A 42 22.54 4.52 -1.89
N GLU A 43 22.91 5.69 -1.36
CA GLU A 43 24.28 6.00 -0.91
C GLU A 43 24.82 5.03 0.16
N ARG A 44 23.93 4.33 0.88
CA ARG A 44 24.28 3.44 1.98
C ARG A 44 23.34 2.22 2.03
N SER A 45 23.93 1.06 2.31
CA SER A 45 23.22 -0.19 2.60
C SER A 45 23.42 -0.60 4.06
N PRO A 46 22.42 -1.22 4.73
CA PRO A 46 21.10 -1.61 4.22
C PRO A 46 20.16 -0.40 4.04
N PHE A 47 19.24 -0.52 3.08
CA PHE A 47 18.21 0.48 2.79
C PHE A 47 16.82 -0.18 2.73
N TYR A 48 15.78 0.61 2.95
CA TYR A 48 14.39 0.17 2.82
C TYR A 48 13.75 0.81 1.58
N LEU A 49 13.17 -0.02 0.72
CA LEU A 49 12.45 0.41 -0.47
C LEU A 49 10.94 0.24 -0.27
N TYR A 50 10.18 1.31 -0.48
CA TYR A 50 8.73 1.32 -0.31
C TYR A 50 8.04 1.67 -1.64
N SER A 51 6.93 0.99 -1.94
CA SER A 51 6.03 1.36 -3.04
C SER A 51 4.97 2.34 -2.55
N LYS A 52 5.02 3.58 -3.03
CA LYS A 52 4.04 4.62 -2.70
C LYS A 52 2.64 4.21 -3.19
N LEU A 53 2.56 3.67 -4.40
CA LEU A 53 1.29 3.27 -5.01
C LEU A 53 0.62 2.14 -4.23
N GLN A 54 1.39 1.19 -3.70
CA GLN A 54 0.85 0.12 -2.87
C GLN A 54 0.26 0.65 -1.56
N ILE A 55 0.97 1.57 -0.89
CA ILE A 55 0.49 2.19 0.35
C ILE A 55 -0.85 2.90 0.12
N LEU A 56 -0.95 3.71 -0.94
CA LEU A 56 -2.17 4.41 -1.31
C LEU A 56 -3.31 3.46 -1.68
N ARG A 57 -3.03 2.38 -2.43
CA ARG A 57 -4.02 1.36 -2.78
C ARG A 57 -4.57 0.66 -1.55
N ASN A 58 -3.70 0.27 -0.61
CA ASN A 58 -4.13 -0.38 0.63
C ASN A 58 -5.01 0.56 1.46
N PHE A 59 -4.64 1.84 1.56
CA PHE A 59 -5.45 2.84 2.26
C PHE A 59 -6.81 3.05 1.58
N ALA A 60 -6.84 3.16 0.25
CA ALA A 60 -8.08 3.28 -0.51
C ALA A 60 -8.99 2.06 -0.31
N ALA A 61 -8.44 0.84 -0.31
CA ALA A 61 -9.22 -0.38 -0.07
C ALA A 61 -9.92 -0.36 1.31
N TYR A 62 -9.25 0.11 2.36
CA TYR A 62 -9.88 0.28 3.69
C TYR A 62 -10.96 1.37 3.69
N ARG A 63 -10.70 2.50 3.06
CA ARG A 63 -11.68 3.59 2.94
C ARG A 63 -12.92 3.13 2.19
N ASP A 64 -12.73 2.43 1.08
CA ASP A 64 -13.80 1.97 0.21
C ASP A 64 -14.64 0.88 0.92
N ALA A 65 -14.00 0.00 1.69
CA ALA A 65 -14.69 -1.00 2.51
C ALA A 65 -15.52 -0.40 3.67
N LEU A 66 -15.20 0.82 4.11
CA LEU A 66 -15.89 1.52 5.19
C LEU A 66 -16.91 2.57 4.68
N GLN A 67 -17.14 2.64 3.37
CA GLN A 67 -18.13 3.53 2.79
C GLN A 67 -19.53 3.28 3.38
N GLY A 68 -20.25 4.37 3.67
CA GLY A 68 -21.58 4.31 4.30
C GLY A 68 -21.56 4.31 5.83
N LEU A 69 -20.39 4.15 6.47
CA LEU A 69 -20.22 4.25 7.91
C LEU A 69 -19.53 5.57 8.28
N ARG A 70 -19.96 6.21 9.38
CA ARG A 70 -19.21 7.31 9.99
C ARG A 70 -17.96 6.75 10.66
N SER A 71 -16.86 6.66 9.90
CA SER A 71 -15.62 6.03 10.33
C SER A 71 -14.40 6.84 9.88
N ILE A 72 -13.26 6.58 10.52
CA ILE A 72 -11.97 7.18 10.19
C ILE A 72 -10.96 6.04 10.02
N VAL A 73 -10.23 6.03 8.92
CA VAL A 73 -9.11 5.09 8.71
C VAL A 73 -7.89 5.63 9.46
N GLY A 74 -7.72 5.19 10.71
CA GLY A 74 -6.57 5.56 11.55
C GLY A 74 -5.36 4.66 11.30
N TYR A 75 -4.33 5.19 10.65
CA TYR A 75 -3.06 4.46 10.48
C TYR A 75 -2.29 4.35 11.80
N ALA A 76 -1.91 3.13 12.18
CA ALA A 76 -1.12 2.88 13.38
C ALA A 76 0.36 3.23 13.17
N VAL A 77 0.78 4.41 13.66
CA VAL A 77 2.15 4.94 13.49
C VAL A 77 3.24 3.99 14.00
N LYS A 78 2.94 3.15 14.99
CA LYS A 78 3.86 2.12 15.50
C LYS A 78 4.34 1.12 14.44
N ALA A 79 3.58 0.93 13.36
CA ALA A 79 3.94 0.01 12.29
C ALA A 79 5.10 0.55 11.42
N ASN A 80 5.10 1.85 11.16
CA ASN A 80 6.17 2.55 10.46
C ASN A 80 6.03 4.05 10.74
N ASN A 81 7.02 4.65 11.40
CA ASN A 81 7.04 6.07 11.77
C ASN A 81 7.81 6.94 10.76
N ASN A 82 8.18 6.39 9.60
CA ASN A 82 8.89 7.14 8.57
C ASN A 82 8.04 8.30 8.02
N LEU A 83 8.53 9.52 8.17
CA LEU A 83 7.76 10.74 7.90
C LEU A 83 7.23 10.84 6.45
N PRO A 84 7.98 10.50 5.39
CA PRO A 84 7.46 10.41 4.03
C PRO A 84 6.27 9.45 3.88
N VAL A 85 6.27 8.30 4.58
CA VAL A 85 5.15 7.34 4.55
C VAL A 85 3.91 7.96 5.20
N LEU A 86 4.07 8.62 6.34
CA LEU A 86 2.97 9.32 7.01
C LEU A 86 2.41 10.47 6.14
N ARG A 87 3.27 11.18 5.41
CA ARG A 87 2.86 12.23 4.47
C ARG A 87 2.04 11.68 3.30
N VAL A 88 2.36 10.47 2.82
CA VAL A 88 1.60 9.78 1.75
C VAL A 88 0.20 9.38 2.23
N LEU A 89 0.07 8.97 3.49
CA LEU A 89 -1.20 8.54 4.08
C LEU A 89 -2.10 9.69 4.53
N ARG A 90 -1.55 10.90 4.71
CA ARG A 90 -2.33 12.08 5.05
C ARG A 90 -3.20 12.46 3.85
N PRO A 91 -4.54 12.43 3.98
CA PRO A 91 -5.41 12.96 2.93
C PRO A 91 -5.09 14.44 2.72
N SER A 92 -4.89 14.84 1.47
CA SER A 92 -4.99 16.26 1.14
C SER A 92 -6.46 16.64 1.33
N PHE A 93 -6.75 17.43 2.38
CA PHE A 93 -8.04 18.09 2.50
C PHE A 93 -8.11 19.10 1.35
N THR A 94 -8.88 18.76 0.32
CA THR A 94 -9.42 19.67 -0.71
C THR A 94 -10.90 19.38 -0.75
#